data_AF-A0A6I3JEM0-F1
#
_entry.id   AF-A0A6I3JEM0-F1
#
_cell.length_a   1.000
_cell.length_b   1.000
_cell.length_c   1.000
_cell.angle_alpha   90.00
_cell.angle_beta   90.00
_cell.angle_gamma   90.00
#
_symmetry.space_group_name_H-M   'P 1'
#
loop_
_entity.id
_entity.type
_entity.pdbx_description
1 polymer ?
#
loop_
_entity_poly.entity_id
_entity_poly.type
_entity_poly.pdbx_seq_one_letter_code
_entity_poly.pdbx_strand_id
1 'polypeptide(L)' 'MATYNSDLQAAVDATSVAKDAGVSQDLVTYLREQLAEREIETTDEDWLQRTVAAIEADPNYMIEDEPSDFEATELPQDR' A
#
# COMPACT_ATOMS: atom_id res chain seq x y z
N MET A 1 -5.49 4.22 17.47
CA MET A 1 -6.43 4.38 16.36
C MET A 1 -5.60 4.17 15.12
N ALA A 2 -5.83 3.10 14.34
CA ALA A 2 -5.16 2.96 13.06
C ALA A 2 -5.58 4.19 12.23
N THR A 3 -4.62 5.04 11.88
CA THR A 3 -4.89 6.14 10.97
C THR A 3 -5.10 5.47 9.63
N TYR A 4 -6.33 5.45 9.14
CA TYR A 4 -6.61 4.87 7.85
C TYR A 4 -6.18 5.86 6.78
N ASN A 5 -5.05 5.61 6.11
CA ASN A 5 -4.67 6.42 4.97
C ASN A 5 -5.37 5.92 3.70
N SER A 6 -6.24 6.75 3.13
CA SER A 6 -6.96 6.46 1.90
C SER A 6 -6.04 6.17 0.72
N ASP A 7 -4.86 6.78 0.68
CA ASP A 7 -3.89 6.61 -0.40
C ASP A 7 -3.16 5.26 -0.30
N LEU A 8 -2.87 4.79 0.93
CA LEU A 8 -2.35 3.44 1.16
C LEU A 8 -3.34 2.38 0.65
N GLN A 9 -4.63 2.51 1.02
CA GLN A 9 -5.64 1.57 0.53
C GLN A 9 -5.78 1.66 -1.00
N ALA A 10 -5.77 2.87 -1.57
CA ALA A 10 -5.89 3.03 -3.01
C ALA A 10 -4.73 2.39 -3.80
N ALA A 11 -3.52 2.35 -3.22
CA ALA A 11 -2.38 1.64 -3.82
C ALA A 11 -2.56 0.11 -3.75
N VAL A 12 -3.08 -0.39 -2.62
CA VAL A 12 -3.38 -1.81 -2.42
C VAL A 12 -4.50 -2.28 -3.34
N ASP A 13 -5.58 -1.50 -3.47
CA ASP A 13 -6.69 -1.79 -4.38
C ASP A 13 -6.22 -1.86 -5.84
N ALA A 14 -5.40 -0.89 -6.27
CA ALA A 14 -4.82 -0.88 -7.61
C ALA A 14 -3.94 -2.12 -7.86
N THR A 15 -3.15 -2.52 -6.88
CA THR A 15 -2.32 -3.72 -6.95
C THR A 15 -3.15 -4.99 -7.04
N SER A 16 -4.26 -5.08 -6.30
CA SER A 16 -5.20 -6.20 -6.39
C SER A 16 -5.84 -6.31 -7.77
N VAL A 17 -6.27 -5.17 -8.34
CA VAL A 17 -6.80 -5.13 -9.71
C VAL A 17 -5.75 -5.56 -10.74
N ALA A 18 -4.50 -5.11 -10.58
CA ALA A 18 -3.41 -5.49 -11.48
C ALA A 18 -3.08 -6.99 -11.41
N LYS A 19 -3.15 -7.59 -10.21
CA LYS A 19 -3.03 -9.03 -9.97
C LYS A 19 -4.15 -9.80 -10.65
N ASP A 20 -5.40 -9.39 -10.45
CA ASP A 20 -6.57 -10.04 -11.06
C ASP A 20 -6.54 -9.96 -12.59
N ALA A 21 -6.12 -8.81 -13.13
CA ALA A 21 -5.96 -8.62 -14.56
C ALA A 21 -4.72 -9.33 -15.16
N GLY A 22 -3.84 -9.91 -14.33
CA GLY A 22 -2.62 -10.59 -14.78
C GLY A 22 -1.60 -9.64 -15.44
N VAL A 23 -1.62 -8.36 -15.09
CA VAL A 23 -0.81 -7.30 -15.73
C VAL A 23 0.61 -7.27 -15.18
N SER A 24 0.81 -7.61 -13.91
CA SER A 24 2.14 -7.66 -13.28
C SER A 24 2.45 -9.04 -12.69
N GLN A 25 3.69 -9.49 -12.90
CA GLN A 25 4.25 -10.69 -12.25
C GLN A 25 4.97 -10.34 -10.94
N ASP A 26 5.35 -9.07 -10.76
CA ASP A 26 6.01 -8.57 -9.55
C ASP A 26 5.10 -7.54 -8.88
N LEU A 27 4.26 -8.04 -7.98
CA LEU A 27 3.29 -7.23 -7.25
C LEU A 27 3.96 -6.34 -6.19
N VAL A 28 5.14 -6.72 -5.70
CA VAL A 28 5.87 -5.93 -4.70
C VAL A 28 6.40 -4.65 -5.36
N THR A 29 7.04 -4.80 -6.53
CA THR A 29 7.50 -3.65 -7.31
C THR A 29 6.31 -2.78 -7.74
N TYR A 30 5.22 -3.39 -8.22
CA TYR A 30 4.01 -2.65 -8.60
C TYR A 30 3.38 -1.87 -7.44
N LEU A 31 3.28 -2.48 -6.26
CA LEU A 31 2.77 -1.82 -5.06
C LEU A 31 3.67 -0.62 -4.68
N ARG A 32 4.98 -0.78 -4.73
CA ARG A 32 5.93 0.32 -4.46
C ARG A 32 5.78 1.47 -5.46
N GLU A 33 5.57 1.18 -6.74
CA GLU A 33 5.28 2.19 -7.76
C GLU A 33 3.95 2.91 -7.49
N GLN A 34 2.89 2.18 -7.13
CA GLN A 34 1.59 2.76 -6.79
C GLN A 34 1.64 3.66 -5.55
N LEU A 35 2.47 3.31 -4.57
CA LEU A 35 2.73 4.15 -3.40
C LEU A 35 3.48 5.43 -3.80
N ALA A 36 4.54 5.29 -4.62
CA ALA A 36 5.33 6.43 -5.09
C ALA A 36 4.50 7.42 -5.94
N GLU A 37 3.56 6.93 -6.76
CA GLU A 37 2.61 7.76 -7.50
C GLU A 37 1.73 8.63 -6.60
N ARG A 38 1.56 8.23 -5.34
CA ARG A 38 0.77 8.93 -4.30
C ARG A 38 1.64 9.67 -3.31
N GLU A 39 2.91 9.91 -3.66
CA GLU A 39 3.90 10.58 -2.79
C GLU A 39 4.14 9.83 -1.47
N ILE A 40 3.93 8.51 -1.48
CA ILE A 40 4.21 7.62 -0.35
C ILE A 40 5.45 6.80 -0.68
N GLU A 41 6.54 7.07 0.03
CA GLU A 41 7.75 6.25 -0.02
C GLU A 41 7.81 5.38 1.24
N THR A 42 8.12 4.10 1.07
CA THR A 42 8.34 3.20 2.21
C THR A 42 9.55 2.32 1.96
N THR A 43 10.39 2.20 3.00
CA THR A 43 11.51 1.28 3.03
C THR A 43 11.15 -0.06 3.68
N ASP A 44 9.91 -0.19 4.16
CA ASP A 44 9.42 -1.40 4.85
C ASP A 44 9.09 -2.52 3.85
N GLU A 45 10.11 -3.33 3.54
CA GLU A 45 9.98 -4.47 2.64
C GLU A 45 9.11 -5.59 3.22
N ASP A 46 9.11 -5.76 4.55
CA ASP A 46 8.31 -6.77 5.23
C ASP A 46 6.81 -6.46 5.09
N TRP A 47 6.43 -5.19 5.25
CA TRP A 47 5.06 -4.73 5.05
C TRP A 47 4.61 -4.92 3.59
N LEU A 48 5.46 -4.57 2.62
CA LEU A 48 5.15 -4.76 1.20
C LEU A 48 4.90 -6.23 0.87
N GLN A 49 5.77 -7.14 1.34
CA GLN A 49 5.62 -8.57 1.09
C GLN A 49 4.37 -9.16 1.75
N ARG A 50 4.08 -8.77 3.00
CA ARG A 50 2.87 -9.22 3.71
C ARG A 50 1.61 -8.73 3.02
N THR A 51 1.59 -7.47 2.60
CA THR A 51 0.47 -6.86 1.89
C THR A 51 0.21 -7.58 0.56
N VAL A 52 1.25 -7.86 -0.21
CA VAL A 52 1.12 -8.65 -1.44
C VAL A 52 0.61 -10.05 -1.17
N ALA A 53 1.16 -10.75 -0.18
CA ALA A 53 0.68 -12.09 0.20
C ALA A 53 -0.80 -12.07 0.63
N ALA A 54 -1.24 -11.00 1.28
CA ALA A 54 -2.64 -10.80 1.66
C ALA A 54 -3.54 -10.53 0.44
N ILE A 55 -3.12 -9.71 -0.52
CA ILE A 55 -3.80 -9.50 -1.81
C ILE A 55 -3.89 -10.81 -2.62
N GLU A 56 -2.85 -11.63 -2.55
CA GLU A 56 -2.83 -12.93 -3.21
C GLU A 56 -3.90 -13.86 -2.62
N ALA A 57 -4.04 -13.86 -1.30
CA ALA A 57 -5.02 -14.65 -0.55
C ALA A 57 -6.45 -14.08 -0.65
N ASP A 58 -6.62 -12.76 -0.65
CA ASP A 58 -7.89 -12.04 -0.71
C ASP A 58 -7.81 -10.84 -1.69
N PRO A 59 -8.53 -10.90 -2.83
CA PRO A 59 -8.55 -9.78 -3.77
C PRO A 59 -9.27 -8.53 -3.22
N ASN A 60 -10.02 -8.63 -2.13
CA ASN A 60 -10.64 -7.47 -1.46
C ASN A 60 -9.92 -7.12 -0.14
N TYR A 61 -8.63 -7.46 -0.04
CA TYR A 61 -7.84 -7.17 1.15
C TYR A 61 -7.84 -5.67 1.49
N MET A 62 -8.12 -5.39 2.76
CA MET A 62 -8.06 -4.05 3.33
C MET A 62 -6.85 -3.98 4.27
N ILE A 63 -6.08 -2.89 4.19
CA ILE A 63 -4.90 -2.72 5.03
C ILE A 63 -5.28 -2.71 6.51
N GLU A 64 -4.66 -3.60 7.29
CA GLU A 64 -4.86 -3.67 8.74
C GLU A 64 -3.84 -2.81 9.49
N ASP A 65 -2.67 -2.62 8.89
CA ASP A 65 -1.54 -1.87 9.42
C ASP A 65 -0.84 -1.06 8.34
N GLU A 66 -0.22 0.04 8.77
CA GLU A 66 0.59 0.93 7.94
C GLU A 66 2.05 0.44 7.95
N PRO A 67 2.85 0.79 6.92
CA PRO A 67 4.29 0.52 6.95
C PRO A 67 4.93 1.13 8.22
N SER A 68 5.95 0.48 8.78
CA SER A 68 6.59 0.95 10.02
C SER A 68 7.29 2.30 9.88
N ASP A 69 7.71 2.65 8.66
CA ASP A 69 8.33 3.92 8.26
C ASP A 69 7.31 4.91 7.67
N PHE A 70 6.01 4.58 7.77
CA PHE A 70 4.96 5.45 7.29
C PHE A 70 4.77 6.62 8.25
N GLU A 71 5.42 7.74 7.94
CA GLU A 71 5.04 9.02 8.51
C GLU A 71 3.85 9.54 7.71
N ALA A 72 2.64 9.38 8.26
CA ALA A 72 1.50 10.17 7.84
C ALA A 72 1.95 11.63 7.98
N THR A 73 2.33 12.27 6.88
CA THR A 73 2.82 13.64 6.88
C THR A 73 1.77 14.43 7.63
N GLU A 74 2.10 14.86 8.85
CA GLU A 74 1.21 15.67 9.65
C GLU A 74 0.92 16.90 8.80
N LEU A 75 -0.25 16.93 8.15
CA LEU A 75 -0.81 18.16 7.61
C LEU A 75 -0.61 19.19 8.73
N PRO A 76 0.08 20.31 8.46
CA PRO A 76 0.56 21.20 9.51
C PRO A 76 -0.58 21.52 10.45
N GLN A 77 -0.53 20.96 11.66
CA GLN A 77 -1.42 21.28 12.77
C GLN A 77 -1.00 22.63 13.35
N ASP A 78 -0.90 23.68 12.52
CA ASP A 78 -0.67 25.04 13.02
C ASP A 78 -0.91 26.08 11.91
N ARG A 79 -2.12 26.64 11.86
CA ARG A 79 -2.37 28.04 12.24
C ARG A 79 -3.84 28.45 12.18
#